data_AF-A0A919S978-F1
#
_entry.id   AF-A0A919S978-F1
#
_cell.length_a   1.000
_cell.length_b   1.000
_cell.length_c   1.000
_cell.angle_alpha   90.00
_cell.angle_beta   90.00
_cell.angle_gamma   90.00
#
_symmetry.space_group_name_H-M   'P 1'
#
loop_
_entity.id
_entity.type
_entity.pdbx_description
1 polymer ?
#
loop_
_entity_poly.entity_id
_entity_poly.type
_entity_poly.pdbx_seq_one_letter_code
_entity_poly.pdbx_strand_id
1 'polypeptide(L)'
;MPQIAPRTCGSCGRKIEWRKAWADDWDNVRWCSAACRRRGVRDVDRVLETLILAEAARVKRFPLATIDGDREDVRRAARRLAAAGRVRWTQKGHPVEPSTARGDVEITGT
;
A
#
# COMPACT_ATOMS: atom_id res chain seq x y z
N MET A 1 -4.92 27.55 4.17
CA MET A 1 -4.24 26.34 4.68
C MET A 1 -3.34 25.84 3.57
N PRO A 2 -2.03 25.61 3.77
CA PRO A 2 -1.20 25.06 2.71
C PRO A 2 -1.76 23.70 2.28
N GLN A 3 -1.93 23.51 0.98
CA GLN A 3 -2.38 22.24 0.41
C GLN A 3 -1.18 21.28 0.41
N ILE A 4 -1.07 20.48 1.45
CA ILE A 4 0.04 19.54 1.61
C ILE A 4 -0.28 18.29 0.80
N ALA A 5 0.53 18.04 -0.24
CA ALA A 5 0.35 16.87 -1.10
C ALA A 5 0.46 15.58 -0.27
N PRO A 6 -0.47 14.63 -0.43
CA PRO A 6 -0.44 13.39 0.32
C PRO A 6 0.78 12.57 -0.06
N ARG A 7 1.47 12.03 0.94
CA ARG A 7 2.65 11.17 0.74
C ARG A 7 2.32 9.72 1.10
N THR A 8 3.07 8.79 0.52
CA THR A 8 2.93 7.37 0.83
C THR A 8 4.18 6.85 1.53
N CYS A 9 3.98 6.06 2.58
CA CYS A 9 5.07 5.41 3.29
C CYS A 9 5.73 4.37 2.39
N GLY A 10 7.04 4.51 2.16
CA GLY A 10 7.79 3.58 1.32
C GLY A 10 7.85 2.14 1.86
N SER A 11 7.53 1.91 3.15
CA SER A 11 7.63 0.56 3.76
C SER A 11 6.28 -0.13 3.74
N CYS A 12 5.25 0.53 4.28
CA CYS A 12 3.95 -0.09 4.47
C CYS A 12 2.92 0.30 3.41
N GLY A 13 3.23 1.25 2.53
CA GLY A 13 2.32 1.72 1.47
C GLY A 13 1.12 2.53 1.97
N ARG A 14 1.01 2.80 3.28
CA ARG A 14 -0.06 3.65 3.81
C ARG A 14 0.20 5.13 3.50
N LYS A 15 -0.88 5.88 3.34
CA LYS A 15 -0.88 7.33 3.28
C LYS A 15 -0.30 7.89 4.58
N ILE A 16 0.63 8.82 4.43
CA ILE A 16 1.23 9.58 5.52
C ILE A 16 0.32 10.77 5.78
N GLU A 17 -0.26 10.83 6.98
CA GLU A 17 -1.04 11.98 7.43
C GLU A 17 -0.10 13.09 7.90
N TRP A 18 -0.41 14.34 7.57
CA TRP A 18 0.44 15.45 8.00
C TRP A 18 0.49 15.54 9.54
N ARG A 19 1.66 15.91 10.07
CA ARG A 19 1.85 16.21 11.49
C ARG A 19 2.69 17.46 11.65
N LYS A 20 2.46 18.25 12.71
CA LYS A 20 3.21 19.49 12.99
C LYS A 20 4.73 19.29 13.01
N ALA A 21 5.20 18.14 13.51
CA ALA A 21 6.62 17.78 13.53
C ALA A 21 7.25 17.54 12.14
N TRP A 22 6.49 17.68 11.05
CA TRP A 22 6.97 17.59 9.67
C TRP A 22 6.77 18.89 8.88
N ALA A 23 6.43 20.00 9.55
CA ALA A 23 6.19 21.27 8.90
C ALA A 23 7.38 21.74 8.07
N ASP A 24 8.60 21.55 8.58
CA ASP A 24 9.82 22.10 7.98
C ASP A 24 10.47 21.19 6.92
N ASP A 25 10.07 19.91 6.87
CA ASP A 25 10.74 18.90 6.04
C ASP A 25 9.76 17.88 5.43
N TRP A 26 8.52 18.32 5.15
CA TRP A 26 7.50 17.44 4.55
C TRP A 26 8.01 16.77 3.28
N ASP A 27 8.85 17.48 2.50
CA ASP A 27 9.29 16.99 1.21
C ASP A 27 10.26 15.80 1.26
N ASN A 28 10.91 15.57 2.39
CA ASN A 28 11.79 14.42 2.59
C ASN A 28 11.13 13.31 3.44
N VAL A 29 9.88 13.48 3.88
CA VAL A 29 9.17 12.43 4.65
C VAL A 29 8.89 11.22 3.77
N ARG A 30 9.59 10.11 4.06
CA ARG A 30 9.47 8.82 3.34
C ARG A 30 8.74 7.73 4.12
N TRP A 31 8.68 7.82 5.45
CA TRP A 31 8.17 6.75 6.32
C TRP A 31 7.18 7.29 7.34
N CYS A 32 6.07 6.59 7.56
CA CYS A 32 5.04 7.01 8.51
C CYS A 32 5.45 6.84 9.99
N SER A 33 6.48 6.03 10.28
CA SER A 33 6.94 5.77 11.65
C SER A 33 8.39 5.29 11.69
N ALA A 34 9.01 5.37 12.88
CA ALA A 34 10.35 4.84 13.11
C ALA A 34 10.42 3.33 12.87
N ALA A 35 9.37 2.57 13.21
CA ALA A 35 9.29 1.14 12.91
C ALA A 35 9.29 0.86 11.40
N CYS A 36 8.56 1.65 10.61
CA CYS A 36 8.58 1.53 9.14
C CYS A 36 9.94 1.91 8.56
N ARG A 37 10.60 2.94 9.10
CA ARG A 37 11.96 3.32 8.72
C ARG A 37 12.97 2.20 9.00
N ARG A 38 12.89 1.55 10.18
CA ARG A 38 13.78 0.44 10.56
C ARG A 38 13.52 -0.83 9.74
N ARG A 39 12.25 -1.19 9.50
CA ARG A 39 11.91 -2.38 8.71
C ARG A 39 12.25 -2.23 7.23
N GLY A 40 12.02 -1.04 6.66
CA GLY A 40 12.19 -0.81 5.22
C GLY A 40 11.29 -1.69 4.35
N VAL A 41 11.74 -1.95 3.12
CA VAL A 41 11.16 -2.92 2.18
C VAL A 41 12.11 -4.11 2.13
N ARG A 42 11.61 -5.31 2.40
CA ARG A 42 12.39 -6.56 2.41
C ARG A 42 12.30 -7.28 1.06
N ASP A 43 13.02 -8.37 0.87
CA ASP A 43 12.90 -9.12 -0.39
C ASP A 43 11.56 -9.86 -0.50
N VAL A 44 11.02 -10.38 0.62
CA VAL A 44 9.66 -10.95 0.65
C VAL A 44 8.61 -9.96 0.17
N ASP A 45 8.75 -8.68 0.51
CA ASP A 45 7.86 -7.61 0.07
C ASP A 45 7.85 -7.48 -1.47
N ARG A 46 9.01 -7.61 -2.12
CA ARG A 46 9.17 -7.51 -3.59
C ARG A 46 8.66 -8.74 -4.32
N VAL A 47 8.85 -9.92 -3.73
CA VAL A 47 8.30 -11.18 -4.24
C VAL A 47 6.77 -11.10 -4.23
N LEU A 48 6.18 -10.66 -3.12
CA LEU A 48 4.73 -10.47 -2.99
C LEU A 48 4.19 -9.46 -4.00
N GLU A 49 4.90 -8.35 -4.25
CA GLU A 49 4.53 -7.41 -5.32
C GLU A 49 4.47 -8.08 -6.69
N THR A 50 5.45 -8.90 -7.01
CA THR A 50 5.49 -9.66 -8.28
C THR A 50 4.30 -10.62 -8.38
N LEU A 51 4.01 -11.37 -7.31
CA LEU A 51 2.89 -12.31 -7.27
C LEU A 51 1.54 -11.61 -7.44
N ILE A 52 1.33 -10.48 -6.75
CA ILE A 52 0.10 -9.69 -6.87
C ILE A 52 -0.08 -9.17 -8.29
N LEU A 53 0.99 -8.65 -8.92
CA LEU A 53 0.93 -8.16 -10.30
C LEU A 53 0.67 -9.29 -11.30
N ALA A 54 1.28 -10.45 -11.12
CA ALA A 54 1.05 -11.62 -11.96
C ALA A 54 -0.41 -12.08 -11.89
N GLU A 55 -0.98 -12.12 -10.68
CA GLU A 55 -2.38 -12.50 -10.49
C GLU A 55 -3.34 -11.43 -11.05
N ALA A 56 -3.05 -10.14 -10.85
CA ALA A 56 -3.83 -9.05 -11.42
C ALA A 56 -3.81 -9.02 -12.95
N ALA A 57 -2.76 -9.52 -13.58
CA ALA A 57 -2.68 -9.68 -15.03
C ALA A 57 -3.52 -10.86 -15.55
N ARG A 58 -3.71 -11.91 -14.73
CA ARG A 58 -4.53 -13.08 -15.09
C ARG A 58 -6.02 -12.86 -14.83
N VAL A 59 -6.35 -12.22 -13.71
CA VAL A 59 -7.72 -12.14 -13.20
C VAL A 59 -8.11 -10.69 -12.99
N LYS A 60 -9.27 -10.30 -13.55
CA LYS A 60 -9.79 -8.94 -13.44
C LYS A 60 -9.93 -8.45 -12.00
N ARG A 61 -10.36 -9.34 -11.09
CA ARG A 61 -10.54 -9.08 -9.66
C ARG A 61 -10.34 -10.37 -8.86
N PHE A 62 -9.52 -10.33 -7.82
CA PHE A 62 -9.29 -11.47 -6.93
C PHE A 62 -9.19 -11.04 -5.46
N PRO A 63 -9.57 -11.88 -4.49
CA PRO A 63 -9.37 -11.59 -3.08
C PRO A 63 -7.87 -11.56 -2.73
N LEU A 64 -7.39 -10.52 -2.04
CA LEU A 64 -5.97 -10.42 -1.68
C LEU A 64 -5.50 -11.60 -0.81
N ALA A 65 -6.42 -12.22 -0.06
CA ALA A 65 -6.16 -13.39 0.77
C ALA A 65 -5.77 -14.66 -0.03
N THR A 66 -5.91 -14.67 -1.36
CA THR A 66 -5.46 -15.79 -2.20
C THR A 66 -3.94 -15.79 -2.43
N ILE A 67 -3.26 -14.67 -2.16
CA ILE A 67 -1.80 -14.59 -2.24
C ILE A 67 -1.21 -15.20 -0.98
N ASP A 68 -0.41 -16.24 -1.16
CA ASP A 68 0.26 -16.93 -0.06
C ASP A 68 1.30 -16.02 0.63
N GLY A 69 1.24 -15.98 1.97
CA GLY A 69 2.17 -15.20 2.79
C GLY A 69 1.55 -14.58 4.04
N ASP A 70 2.38 -13.91 4.85
CA ASP A 70 1.88 -13.16 6.02
C ASP A 70 0.93 -12.05 5.59
N ARG A 71 -0.25 -12.01 6.24
CA ARG A 71 -1.33 -11.09 5.87
C ARG A 71 -0.91 -9.62 5.85
N GLU A 72 -0.07 -9.17 6.79
CA GLU A 72 0.36 -7.77 6.81
C GLU A 72 1.45 -7.50 5.77
N ASP A 73 2.36 -8.45 5.52
CA ASP A 73 3.34 -8.32 4.43
C ASP A 73 2.65 -8.24 3.05
N VAL A 74 1.66 -9.10 2.78
CA VAL A 74 0.85 -9.08 1.55
C VAL A 74 0.12 -7.73 1.42
N ARG A 75 -0.50 -7.23 2.50
CA ARG A 75 -1.17 -5.93 2.49
C ARG A 75 -0.20 -4.77 2.24
N ARG A 76 1.02 -4.81 2.79
CA ARG A 76 2.04 -3.77 2.53
C ARG A 76 2.45 -3.75 1.06
N ALA A 77 2.67 -4.90 0.46
CA ALA A 77 2.95 -5.03 -0.97
C ALA A 77 1.80 -4.47 -1.82
N ALA A 78 0.57 -4.92 -1.56
CA ALA A 78 -0.61 -4.44 -2.29
C ALA A 78 -0.84 -2.92 -2.13
N ARG A 79 -0.56 -2.34 -0.96
CA ARG A 79 -0.65 -0.88 -0.74
C ARG A 79 0.40 -0.11 -1.54
N ARG A 80 1.65 -0.60 -1.60
CA ARG A 80 2.71 0.03 -2.39
C ARG A 80 2.39 0.00 -3.89
N LEU A 81 1.87 -1.13 -4.39
CA LEU A 81 1.40 -1.23 -5.77
C LEU A 81 0.23 -0.28 -6.07
N ALA A 82 -0.72 -0.14 -5.14
CA ALA A 82 -1.83 0.78 -5.30
C ALA A 82 -1.37 2.24 -5.33
N ALA A 83 -0.44 2.61 -4.47
CA ALA A 83 0.18 3.93 -4.48
C ALA A 83 0.98 4.22 -5.75
N ALA A 84 1.56 3.19 -6.37
CA ALA A 84 2.20 3.28 -7.68
C ALA A 84 1.21 3.27 -8.87
N GLY A 85 -0.10 3.23 -8.61
CA GLY A 85 -1.13 3.20 -9.64
C GLY A 85 -1.19 1.90 -10.44
N ARG A 86 -0.57 0.81 -9.95
CA ARG A 86 -0.53 -0.48 -10.63
C ARG A 86 -1.78 -1.33 -10.39
N VAL A 87 -2.41 -1.15 -9.23
CA VAL A 87 -3.58 -1.92 -8.81
C VAL A 87 -4.58 -1.04 -8.06
N ARG A 88 -5.83 -1.46 -8.00
CA ARG A 88 -6.89 -0.82 -7.22
C ARG A 88 -7.41 -1.76 -6.15
N TRP A 89 -7.73 -1.21 -4.98
CA TRP A 89 -8.38 -1.96 -3.92
C TRP A 89 -9.89 -1.80 -4.03
N THR A 90 -10.59 -2.92 -3.95
CA THR A 90 -12.05 -2.98 -3.97
C THR A 90 -12.57 -3.84 -2.84
N GLN A 91 -13.76 -3.53 -2.33
CA GLN A 91 -14.46 -4.35 -1.35
C GLN A 91 -15.92 -4.44 -1.74
N LYS A 92 -16.43 -5.66 -1.92
CA LYS A 92 -17.79 -5.91 -2.44
C LYS A 92 -18.03 -5.17 -3.78
N GLY A 93 -17.00 -5.10 -4.62
CA GLY A 93 -17.05 -4.39 -5.91
C GLY A 93 -16.93 -2.86 -5.85
N HIS A 94 -16.88 -2.25 -4.66
CA HIS A 94 -16.71 -0.81 -4.51
C HIS A 94 -15.24 -0.43 -4.30
N PRO A 95 -14.73 0.63 -4.94
CA PRO A 95 -13.38 1.14 -4.69
C PRO A 95 -13.20 1.54 -3.21
N VAL A 96 -12.10 1.12 -2.59
CA VAL A 96 -11.75 1.47 -1.21
C VAL A 96 -10.33 2.00 -1.11
N GLU A 97 -10.08 2.88 -0.13
CA GLU A 97 -8.75 3.45 0.14
C GLU A 97 -7.85 2.39 0.83
N PRO A 98 -6.69 2.02 0.25
CA PRO A 98 -5.83 0.94 0.78
C PRO A 98 -5.33 1.14 2.22
N SER A 99 -5.29 2.38 2.68
CA SER A 99 -4.82 2.74 4.02
C SER A 99 -5.86 2.50 5.11
N THR A 100 -7.14 2.56 4.77
CA THR A 100 -8.27 2.45 5.71
C THR A 100 -9.07 1.16 5.53
N ALA A 101 -8.91 0.47 4.40
CA ALA A 101 -9.61 -0.79 4.12
C ALA A 101 -9.33 -1.85 5.21
N ARG A 102 -10.41 -2.47 5.69
CA ARG A 102 -10.41 -3.51 6.73
C ARG A 102 -11.07 -4.78 6.21
N GLY A 103 -10.71 -5.92 6.82
CA GLY A 103 -11.27 -7.22 6.47
C GLY A 103 -10.79 -7.74 5.12
N ASP A 104 -11.65 -8.51 4.46
CA ASP A 104 -11.39 -9.06 3.14
C ASP A 104 -11.47 -7.99 2.07
N VAL A 105 -10.35 -7.83 1.38
CA VAL A 105 -10.13 -6.83 0.32
C VAL A 105 -9.79 -7.56 -0.96
N GLU A 106 -10.20 -6.99 -2.07
CA GLU A 106 -9.99 -7.53 -3.41
C GLU A 106 -9.09 -6.57 -4.18
N ILE A 107 -8.24 -7.13 -5.04
CA ILE A 107 -7.37 -6.38 -5.93
C ILE A 107 -7.94 -6.46 -7.34
N THR A 108 -7.99 -5.32 -8.00
CA THR A 108 -8.34 -5.19 -9.42
C THR A 108 -7.14 -4.62 -10.17
N GLY A 109 -6.77 -5.22 -11.29
CA GLY A 109 -5.80 -4.64 -12.22
C GLY A 109 -6.29 -3.29 -12.76
N THR A 110 -5.36 -2.37 -13.07
CA THR A 110 -5.69 -1.11 -13.73
C THR A 110 -5.73 -1.29 -15.23
#